data_AF-A0A7X7BPV6-F1
#
_entry.id   AF-A0A7X7BPV6-F1
#
_cell.length_a   1.000
_cell.length_b   1.000
_cell.length_c   1.000
_cell.angle_alpha   90.00
_cell.angle_beta   90.00
_cell.angle_gamma   90.00
#
_symmetry.space_group_name_H-M   'P 1'
#
loop_
_entity.id
_entity.type
_entity.pdbx_description
1 polymer ?
#
loop_
_entity_poly.entity_id
_entity_poly.type
_entity_poly.pdbx_seq_one_letter_code
_entity_poly.pdbx_strand_id
1 'polypeptide(L)' 'MIIKSSSYAVSAVKESQYPKDNLPEIALAGRSNVGKSSLINTLLKRKNLARTSSQPGKT' A
#
# COMPACT_ATOMS: atom_id res chain seq x y z
N MET A 1 -16.78 5.45 4.83
CA MET A 1 -15.87 6.12 3.87
C MET A 1 -16.01 5.46 2.50
N ILE A 2 -16.24 6.24 1.44
CA ILE A 2 -16.34 5.73 0.06
C ILE A 2 -15.13 6.26 -0.72
N ILE A 3 -14.25 5.37 -1.18
CA ILE A 3 -13.06 5.72 -1.96
C ILE A 3 -13.40 5.59 -3.45
N LYS A 4 -13.37 6.71 -4.18
CA LYS A 4 -13.74 6.77 -5.61
C LYS A 4 -12.59 6.39 -6.54
N SER A 5 -11.37 6.75 -6.18
CA SER A 5 -10.17 6.54 -6.98
C SER A 5 -9.01 6.06 -6.12
N SER A 6 -8.22 5.14 -6.67
CA SER A 6 -6.96 4.70 -6.09
C SER A 6 -6.02 4.32 -7.23
N SER A 7 -4.75 4.68 -7.08
CA SER A 7 -3.70 4.40 -8.06
C SER A 7 -2.40 4.12 -7.34
N TYR A 8 -1.51 3.38 -7.98
CA TYR A 8 -0.16 3.16 -7.50
C TYR A 8 0.68 4.39 -7.84
N ALA A 9 1.22 5.06 -6.82
CA ALA A 9 2.04 6.26 -7.00
C ALA A 9 3.51 5.91 -7.29
N VAL A 10 4.20 5.32 -6.31
CA VAL A 10 5.64 5.01 -6.40
C VAL A 10 6.02 3.92 -5.41
N SER A 11 7.09 3.17 -5.69
CA SER A 11 7.84 2.41 -4.69
C SER A 11 9.15 3.15 -4.44
N ALA A 12 9.28 3.69 -3.24
CA ALA A 12 10.46 4.41 -2.82
C ALA A 12 11.42 3.46 -2.09
N VAL A 13 12.65 3.35 -2.60
CA VAL A 13 13.77 2.65 -1.95
C VAL A 13 14.71 3.61 -1.23
N LYS A 14 14.57 4.92 -1.46
CA LYS A 14 15.33 6.01 -0.82
C LYS A 14 14.39 7.17 -0.49
N GLU A 15 14.72 7.94 0.54
CA GLU A 15 13.94 9.09 1.00
C GLU A 15 13.69 10.14 -0.11
N SER A 16 14.64 10.30 -1.02
CA SER A 16 14.53 11.23 -2.15
C SER A 16 13.40 10.89 -3.14
N GLN A 17 12.85 9.68 -3.06
CA GLN A 17 11.75 9.20 -3.92
C GLN A 17 10.37 9.34 -3.27
N TYR A 18 10.29 9.85 -2.03
CA TYR A 18 9.01 10.09 -1.39
C TYR A 18 8.20 11.14 -2.14
N PRO A 19 6.86 10.98 -2.21
CA PRO A 19 5.99 12.00 -2.76
C PRO A 19 6.12 13.29 -1.94
N LYS A 20 6.05 14.44 -2.62
CA LYS A 20 6.22 15.78 -2.03
C LYS A 20 4.91 16.56 -1.92
N ASP A 21 3.80 15.87 -2.10
CA ASP A 21 2.46 16.46 -2.13
C ASP A 21 1.94 16.86 -0.74
N ASN A 22 2.72 16.61 0.33
CA ASN A 22 2.42 17.01 1.72
C ASN A 22 1.01 16.57 2.17
N LEU A 23 0.51 15.46 1.63
CA LEU A 23 -0.77 14.91 2.02
C LEU A 23 -0.62 14.09 3.31
N PRO A 24 -1.69 13.95 4.12
CA PRO A 24 -1.67 13.04 5.26
C PRO A 24 -1.44 11.60 4.81
N GLU A 25 -0.43 10.94 5.39
CA GLU A 25 -0.08 9.55 5.09
C GLU A 25 -0.47 8.60 6.23
N ILE A 26 -0.84 7.37 5.86
CA ILE A 26 -1.12 6.29 6.82
C ILE A 26 -0.14 5.15 6.54
N ALA A 27 0.76 4.91 7.48
CA ALA A 27 1.72 3.80 7.40
C ALA A 27 1.09 2.48 7.90
N LEU A 28 1.33 1.38 7.18
CA LEU A 28 0.91 0.03 7.57
C LEU A 28 2.15 -0.84 7.84
N ALA A 29 2.32 -1.28 9.08
CA ALA A 29 3.43 -2.14 9.52
C ALA A 29 2.93 -3.46 10.10
N GLY A 30 3.74 -4.52 10.00
CA GLY A 30 3.41 -5.84 10.54
C GLY A 30 4.25 -6.96 9.92
N ARG A 31 4.27 -8.14 10.56
CA ARG A 31 5.05 -9.31 10.10
C ARG A 31 4.71 -9.71 8.65
N SER A 32 5.60 -10.47 8.00
CA SER A 32 5.33 -10.97 6.64
C SER A 32 4.04 -11.80 6.62
N ASN A 33 3.24 -11.66 5.56
CA ASN A 33 2.04 -12.45 5.30
C ASN A 33 0.89 -12.36 6.33
N VAL A 34 0.90 -11.37 7.24
CA VAL A 34 -0.20 -11.15 8.22
C VAL A 34 -1.46 -10.49 7.64
N GLY A 35 -1.51 -10.27 6.32
CA GLY A 35 -2.70 -9.70 5.67
C GLY A 35 -2.70 -8.18 5.44
N LYS A 36 -1.54 -7.50 5.50
CA LYS A 36 -1.43 -6.05 5.19
C LYS A 36 -2.03 -5.69 3.83
N SER A 37 -1.65 -6.42 2.77
CA SER A 37 -2.19 -6.20 1.43
C SER A 37 -3.70 -6.49 1.35
N SER A 38 -4.18 -7.50 2.10
CA SER A 38 -5.62 -7.81 2.21
C SER A 38 -6.39 -6.67 2.88
N LEU A 39 -5.83 -6.06 3.92
CA LEU A 39 -6.40 -4.87 4.56
C LEU A 39 -6.50 -3.70 3.58
N ILE A 40 -5.43 -3.40 2.84
CA ILE A 40 -5.42 -2.33 1.82
C ILE A 40 -6.52 -2.58 0.77
N ASN A 41 -6.54 -3.79 0.20
CA ASN A 41 -7.50 -4.17 -0.82
C ASN A 41 -8.96 -4.07 -0.30
N THR A 42 -9.20 -4.45 0.97
CA THR A 42 -10.51 -4.36 1.61
C THR A 42 -10.94 -2.90 1.83
N LEU A 43 -10.06 -2.06 2.39
CA LEU A 43 -10.33 -0.64 2.64
C LEU A 43 -10.62 0.12 1.34
N LEU A 44 -9.87 -0.20 0.28
CA LEU A 44 -10.00 0.43 -1.03
C LEU A 44 -11.11 -0.19 -1.89
N LYS A 45 -11.76 -1.27 -1.43
CA LYS A 45 -12.72 -2.08 -2.21
C LYS A 45 -12.17 -2.49 -3.59
N ARG A 46 -10.88 -2.84 -3.68
CA ARG A 46 -10.18 -3.27 -4.89
C ARG A 46 -9.54 -4.64 -4.66
N LYS A 47 -9.54 -5.53 -5.65
CA LYS A 47 -9.02 -6.90 -5.46
C LYS A 47 -7.49 -7.03 -5.57
N ASN A 48 -6.83 -6.19 -6.37
CA ASN A 48 -5.42 -6.40 -6.77
C ASN A 48 -4.57 -5.10 -6.77
N LEU A 49 -4.88 -4.10 -5.93
CA LEU A 49 -4.07 -2.86 -5.91
C LEU A 49 -2.78 -3.07 -5.10
N ALA A 50 -2.91 -3.57 -3.88
CA ALA A 50 -1.76 -4.01 -3.10
C ALA A 50 -1.42 -5.45 -3.51
N ARG A 51 -0.19 -5.67 -3.99
CA ARG A 51 0.28 -7.00 -4.37
C ARG A 51 0.34 -7.89 -3.13
N THR A 52 -0.34 -9.04 -3.18
CA THR A 52 -0.20 -10.11 -2.19
C THR A 52 0.86 -11.07 -2.72
N SER A 53 2.11 -10.92 -2.29
CA SER A 53 3.14 -11.93 -2.58
C SER A 53 3.16 -12.98 -1.47
N SER A 54 3.21 -14.26 -1.85
CA SER A 54 3.46 -15.37 -0.91
C SER A 54 4.93 -15.45 -0.48
N GLN A 55 5.86 -14.94 -1.32
CA GLN A 55 7.28 -14.79 -0.99
C GLN A 55 7.51 -13.57 -0.09
N PRO A 56 8.23 -13.73 1.05
CA PRO A 56 8.62 -12.61 1.91
C PRO A 56 9.41 -11.54 1.15
N GLY A 57 9.13 -10.26 1.42
CA GLY A 57 9.93 -9.13 0.91
C GLY A 57 9.56 -8.60 -0.48
N LYS A 58 8.36 -8.92 -1.01
CA LYS A 58 7.91 -8.54 -2.37
C LYS A 58 6.67 -7.61 -2.41
N THR A 59 6.42 -6.89 -1.31
CA THR A 59 5.41 -5.82 -1.18
C THR A 59 6.13 -4.52 -0.94
#